data_AF-Q6FQ63-F1
#
_entry.id   AF-Q6FQ63-F1
#
_cell.length_a   1.000
_cell.length_b   1.000
_cell.length_c   1.000
_cell.angle_alpha   90.00
_cell.angle_beta   90.00
_cell.angle_gamma   90.00
#
_symmetry.space_group_name_H-M   'P 1'
#
loop_
_entity.id
_entity.type
_entity.pdbx_description
1 polymer ?
#
loop_
_entity_poly.entity_id
_entity_poly.type
_entity_poly.pdbx_seq_one_letter_code
_entity_poly.pdbx_strand_id
1 'polypeptide(L)'
;MSEKFPPLENNDSDLVANLDNSTDFLKREAEVLGDEFKTEQDAELLDDGSLSDFNNDNAAKDNEDAAVQENLNTSESYDDFGDMQQSTTTAEDRSHVVQEWKTKRDNEIREKDEAELEAKKKLQDEAIKYIDDFYDNYNKKKEQHISTTKKEAEEFLKERDQFFSQDNTTWDRVLQLINVDDADVIGGRDRSKFKEILLKLKGKTGVPGA
;
A
#
# COMPACT_ATOMS: atom_id res chain seq x y z
N MET A 1 -17.23 -15.89 -10.51
CA MET A 1 -16.06 -15.20 -9.92
C MET A 1 -16.47 -14.00 -9.06
N SER A 2 -17.63 -13.37 -9.28
CA SER A 2 -18.13 -12.22 -8.50
C SER A 2 -18.73 -12.56 -7.13
N GLU A 3 -19.12 -13.80 -6.87
CA GLU A 3 -19.75 -14.19 -5.59
C GLU A 3 -18.76 -14.44 -4.44
N LYS A 4 -17.45 -14.25 -4.68
CA LYS A 4 -16.40 -14.48 -3.68
C LYS A 4 -15.89 -13.20 -3.01
N PHE A 5 -16.45 -12.05 -3.38
CA PHE A 5 -16.07 -10.75 -2.84
C PHE A 5 -17.30 -10.01 -2.31
N PRO A 6 -17.20 -9.34 -1.15
CA PRO A 6 -18.28 -8.47 -0.68
C PRO A 6 -18.55 -7.36 -1.71
N PRO A 7 -19.83 -7.03 -2.00
CA PRO A 7 -20.17 -5.97 -2.94
C PRO A 7 -19.66 -4.63 -2.40
N LEU A 8 -19.08 -3.83 -3.29
CA LEU A 8 -18.69 -2.46 -2.99
C LEU A 8 -19.97 -1.64 -2.80
N GLU A 9 -20.17 -1.06 -1.61
CA GLU A 9 -21.23 -0.08 -1.38
C GLU A 9 -20.85 1.27 -2.03
N ASN A 10 -21.81 1.85 -2.75
CA ASN A 10 -21.85 3.22 -3.28
C ASN A 10 -21.00 3.49 -4.55
N ASN A 11 -21.52 3.08 -5.70
CA ASN A 11 -21.28 3.75 -6.97
C ASN A 11 -22.53 4.54 -7.37
N ASP A 12 -22.83 5.60 -6.61
CA ASP A 12 -23.83 6.57 -7.04
C ASP A 12 -23.29 7.28 -8.28
N SER A 13 -23.97 7.01 -9.39
CA SER A 13 -23.59 7.33 -10.74
C SER A 13 -23.98 8.77 -11.08
N ASP A 14 -23.49 9.75 -10.32
CA ASP A 14 -23.73 11.19 -10.57
C ASP A 14 -22.47 11.97 -10.98
N LEU A 15 -21.34 11.29 -11.21
CA LEU A 15 -20.06 11.90 -11.61
C LEU A 15 -20.00 12.37 -13.07
N VAL A 16 -21.03 12.15 -13.89
CA VAL A 16 -20.98 12.40 -15.34
C VAL A 16 -21.61 13.74 -15.76
N ALA A 17 -22.20 14.50 -14.84
CA ALA A 17 -22.94 15.72 -15.20
C ALA A 17 -22.11 17.03 -15.22
N ASN A 18 -20.83 17.01 -14.80
CA ASN A 18 -20.00 18.23 -14.67
C ASN A 18 -18.61 18.05 -15.27
N LEU A 19 -18.51 17.62 -16.53
CA LEU A 19 -17.23 17.39 -17.21
C LEU A 19 -16.63 18.66 -17.85
N ASP A 20 -17.38 19.76 -17.94
CA ASP A 20 -16.95 20.92 -18.75
C ASP A 20 -16.19 22.01 -17.97
N ASN A 21 -15.84 21.80 -16.70
CA ASN A 21 -15.03 22.76 -15.92
C ASN A 21 -14.05 22.11 -14.92
N SER A 22 -13.76 20.81 -15.06
CA SER A 22 -13.16 19.98 -14.02
C SER A 22 -12.02 19.08 -14.53
N THR A 23 -11.14 19.62 -15.39
CA THR A 23 -9.91 18.91 -15.81
C THR A 23 -8.84 18.86 -14.70
N ASP A 24 -9.08 19.49 -13.55
CA ASP A 24 -8.15 19.49 -12.41
C ASP A 24 -8.57 18.44 -11.37
N PHE A 25 -8.00 17.24 -11.52
CA PHE A 25 -8.21 16.08 -10.65
C PHE A 25 -7.94 16.40 -9.18
N LEU A 26 -6.93 17.22 -8.88
CA LEU A 26 -6.54 17.53 -7.50
C LEU A 26 -7.56 18.42 -6.79
N LYS A 27 -8.13 19.41 -7.50
CA LYS A 27 -9.21 20.23 -6.95
C LYS A 27 -10.46 19.42 -6.64
N ARG A 28 -10.81 18.45 -7.51
CA ARG A 28 -11.97 17.58 -7.31
C ARG A 28 -11.81 16.70 -6.08
N GLU A 29 -10.68 16.01 -5.96
CA GLU A 29 -10.43 15.13 -4.81
C GLU A 29 -10.30 15.95 -3.51
N ALA A 30 -9.71 17.15 -3.57
CA ALA A 30 -9.64 18.05 -2.41
C ALA A 30 -11.02 18.50 -1.91
N GLU A 31 -11.97 18.79 -2.80
CA GLU A 31 -13.34 19.16 -2.42
C GLU A 31 -14.10 17.99 -1.79
N VAL A 32 -13.86 16.76 -2.28
CA VAL A 32 -14.50 15.55 -1.76
C VAL A 32 -13.97 15.17 -0.37
N LEU A 33 -12.67 15.35 -0.12
CA LEU A 33 -12.01 14.94 1.13
C LEU A 33 -12.04 16.00 2.23
N GLY A 34 -12.27 17.28 1.88
CA GLY A 34 -12.37 18.38 2.83
C GLY A 34 -11.03 18.79 3.47
N ASP A 35 -11.08 19.77 4.38
CA ASP A 35 -9.89 20.41 4.97
C ASP A 35 -9.14 19.53 6.00
N GLU A 36 -9.64 18.32 6.33
CA GLU A 36 -9.03 17.44 7.35
C GLU A 36 -7.70 16.81 6.91
N PHE A 37 -7.43 16.75 5.60
CA PHE A 37 -6.19 16.18 5.03
C PHE A 37 -5.28 17.23 4.38
N LYS A 38 -5.65 18.51 4.48
CA LYS A 38 -4.92 19.60 3.83
C LYS A 38 -3.58 19.85 4.51
N THR A 39 -2.49 19.75 3.75
CA THR A 39 -1.14 20.09 4.20
C THR A 39 -0.75 21.49 3.72
N GLU A 40 0.25 22.12 4.36
CA GLU A 40 0.74 23.44 3.93
C GLU A 40 1.32 23.43 2.50
N GLN A 41 1.79 22.26 2.03
CA GLN A 41 2.31 22.09 0.67
C GLN A 41 1.21 22.03 -0.40
N ASP A 42 -0.01 21.62 -0.06
CA ASP A 42 -1.10 21.49 -1.03
C ASP A 42 -1.59 22.85 -1.55
N ALA A 43 -1.38 23.92 -0.78
CA ALA A 43 -1.72 25.28 -1.19
C ALA A 43 -0.87 25.78 -2.38
N GLU A 44 0.38 25.32 -2.50
CA GLU A 44 1.27 25.65 -3.63
C GLU A 44 0.95 24.83 -4.89
N LEU A 45 0.35 23.65 -4.71
CA LEU A 45 0.03 22.70 -5.78
C LEU A 45 -1.32 22.99 -6.46
N LEU A 46 -2.25 23.61 -5.73
CA LEU A 46 -3.55 24.04 -6.25
C LEU A 46 -3.51 25.40 -6.98
N ASP A 47 -2.37 26.10 -6.93
CA ASP A 47 -2.14 27.34 -7.68
C ASP A 47 -1.79 27.02 -9.14
N ASP A 48 -2.64 27.52 -10.04
CA ASP A 48 -2.70 27.19 -11.48
C ASP A 48 -1.40 27.52 -12.25
N GLY A 49 -0.51 28.32 -11.65
CA GLY A 49 0.76 28.74 -12.25
C GLY A 49 1.95 27.79 -12.04
N SER A 50 1.88 26.84 -11.09
CA SER A 50 3.03 25.98 -10.75
C SER A 50 3.07 24.66 -11.54
N LEU A 51 1.90 24.22 -12.04
CA LEU A 51 1.78 22.93 -12.74
C LEU A 51 2.37 22.93 -14.16
N SER A 52 2.58 24.10 -14.76
CA SER A 52 3.17 24.21 -16.11
C SER A 52 4.65 23.84 -16.16
N ASP A 53 5.39 23.98 -15.04
CA ASP A 53 6.81 23.62 -15.00
C ASP A 53 7.02 22.11 -14.82
N PHE A 54 6.10 21.41 -14.16
CA PHE A 54 6.22 19.95 -13.98
C PHE A 54 5.99 19.16 -15.28
N ASN A 55 5.24 19.73 -16.22
CA ASN A 55 5.00 19.11 -17.53
C ASN A 55 6.22 19.20 -18.47
N ASN A 56 7.19 20.07 -18.20
CA ASN A 56 8.36 20.23 -19.06
C ASN A 56 9.48 19.23 -18.75
N ASP A 57 9.61 18.79 -17.49
CA ASP A 57 10.67 17.85 -17.09
C ASP A 57 10.30 16.36 -17.25
N ASN A 58 9.01 16.05 -17.42
CA ASN A 58 8.55 14.67 -17.68
C ASN A 58 8.24 14.39 -19.17
N ALA A 59 8.22 15.41 -20.04
CA ALA A 59 8.05 15.22 -21.48
C ALA A 59 9.31 14.67 -22.19
N ALA A 60 10.43 14.51 -21.47
CA ALA A 60 11.72 14.10 -22.04
C ALA A 60 12.11 12.63 -21.76
N LYS A 61 11.25 11.78 -21.19
CA LYS A 61 11.67 10.41 -20.86
C LYS A 61 10.86 9.22 -21.35
N ASP A 62 9.66 9.39 -21.90
CA ASP A 62 8.94 8.24 -22.49
C ASP A 62 8.14 8.69 -23.71
N ASN A 63 8.74 8.57 -24.90
CA ASN A 63 8.09 8.31 -26.20
C ASN A 63 9.12 8.51 -27.34
N GLU A 64 10.03 7.55 -27.52
CA GLU A 64 10.54 7.27 -28.86
C GLU A 64 9.55 6.33 -29.55
N ASP A 65 8.42 6.86 -30.02
CA ASP A 65 7.87 6.51 -31.33
C ASP A 65 6.61 7.33 -31.64
N ALA A 66 6.61 7.89 -32.86
CA ALA A 66 5.48 8.47 -33.57
C ALA A 66 4.87 9.80 -33.08
N ALA A 67 5.44 10.92 -33.53
CA ALA A 67 4.65 11.99 -34.14
C ALA A 67 5.53 12.89 -35.03
N VAL A 68 5.24 12.88 -36.32
CA VAL A 68 5.78 13.78 -37.33
C VAL A 68 5.27 15.20 -37.02
N GLN A 69 6.19 16.14 -36.74
CA GLN A 69 5.94 17.55 -37.01
C GLN A 69 7.11 18.18 -37.78
N GLU A 70 6.71 18.63 -38.96
CA GLU A 70 7.36 19.39 -39.99
C GLU A 70 8.16 20.58 -39.43
N ASN A 71 9.47 20.61 -39.72
CA ASN A 71 10.24 21.84 -39.63
C ASN A 71 11.18 21.94 -40.84
N LEU A 72 10.76 22.72 -41.83
CA LEU A 72 11.55 23.16 -42.96
C LEU A 72 12.61 24.16 -42.48
N ASN A 73 13.86 23.72 -42.31
CA ASN A 73 15.05 24.46 -42.73
C ASN A 73 16.31 23.62 -42.55
N THR A 74 16.62 22.79 -43.56
CA THR A 74 17.95 22.21 -43.73
C THR A 74 18.65 22.95 -44.86
N SER A 75 19.48 23.92 -44.47
CA SER A 75 20.52 24.49 -45.30
C SER A 75 21.62 23.45 -45.49
N GLU A 76 21.64 22.87 -46.69
CA GLU A 76 22.81 22.36 -47.44
C GLU A 76 24.08 21.99 -46.65
N SER A 77 24.32 20.68 -46.54
CA SER A 77 25.66 20.10 -46.66
C SER A 77 25.51 18.72 -47.29
N TYR A 78 25.43 18.71 -48.63
CA TYR A 78 25.61 17.51 -49.42
C TYR A 78 27.09 17.14 -49.40
N ASP A 79 27.44 16.01 -48.78
CA ASP A 79 28.50 15.15 -49.30
C ASP A 79 28.46 13.78 -48.63
N ASP A 80 28.68 12.76 -49.46
CA ASP A 80 28.89 11.34 -49.13
C ASP A 80 27.64 10.45 -48.97
N PHE A 81 26.76 10.46 -49.97
CA PHE A 81 25.94 9.28 -50.25
C PHE A 81 26.74 8.38 -51.20
N GLY A 82 27.45 7.41 -50.61
CA GLY A 82 28.23 6.41 -51.33
C GLY A 82 27.43 5.75 -52.45
N ASP A 83 28.07 5.70 -53.62
CA ASP A 83 27.62 5.14 -54.88
C ASP A 83 26.73 3.90 -54.70
N MET A 84 25.42 4.08 -54.92
CA MET A 84 24.44 3.00 -54.88
C MET A 84 24.66 2.13 -56.11
N GLN A 85 25.49 1.10 -55.96
CA GLN A 85 25.68 0.06 -56.94
C GLN A 85 24.30 -0.57 -57.23
N GLN A 86 23.69 -0.18 -58.35
CA GLN A 86 22.42 -0.70 -58.83
C GLN A 86 22.60 -2.19 -59.13
N SER A 87 22.31 -3.03 -58.14
CA SER A 87 22.14 -4.46 -58.38
C SER A 87 20.91 -4.63 -59.28
N THR A 88 21.15 -5.22 -60.46
CA THR A 88 20.13 -5.58 -61.44
C THR A 88 19.30 -6.75 -60.90
N THR A 89 18.52 -6.51 -59.86
CA THR A 89 17.47 -7.41 -59.39
C THR A 89 16.21 -7.05 -60.17
N THR A 90 15.62 -8.05 -60.83
CA THR A 90 14.36 -7.84 -61.55
C THR A 90 13.25 -7.46 -60.56
N ALA A 91 12.20 -6.79 -61.02
CA ALA A 91 11.08 -6.42 -60.14
C ALA A 91 10.45 -7.65 -59.44
N GLU A 92 10.54 -8.83 -60.07
CA GLU A 92 10.09 -10.12 -59.54
C GLU A 92 10.97 -10.60 -58.38
N ASP A 93 12.30 -10.52 -58.51
CA ASP A 93 13.24 -10.89 -57.43
C ASP A 93 13.06 -10.00 -56.19
N ARG A 94 12.84 -8.69 -56.40
CA ARG A 94 12.56 -7.74 -55.30
C ARG A 94 11.26 -8.08 -54.57
N SER A 95 10.24 -8.54 -55.30
CA SER A 95 8.97 -8.98 -54.70
C SER A 95 9.15 -10.23 -53.84
N HIS A 96 9.96 -11.20 -54.26
CA HIS A 96 10.22 -12.42 -53.50
C HIS A 96 10.94 -12.14 -52.18
N VAL A 97 11.98 -11.30 -52.20
CA VAL A 97 12.72 -10.91 -50.98
C VAL A 97 11.81 -10.19 -49.98
N VAL A 98 10.89 -9.33 -50.47
CA VAL A 98 9.92 -8.65 -49.60
C VAL A 98 8.89 -9.63 -49.03
N GLN A 99 8.48 -10.65 -49.78
CA GLN A 99 7.57 -11.69 -49.28
C GLN A 99 8.25 -12.53 -48.19
N GLU A 100 9.48 -12.99 -48.41
CA GLU A 100 10.25 -13.73 -47.40
C GLU A 100 10.45 -12.90 -46.12
N TRP A 101 10.80 -11.62 -46.26
CA TRP A 101 10.94 -10.71 -45.12
C TRP A 101 9.63 -10.54 -44.34
N LYS A 102 8.49 -10.38 -45.04
CA LYS A 102 7.18 -10.30 -44.39
C LYS A 102 6.87 -11.57 -43.60
N THR A 103 7.04 -12.75 -44.20
CA THR A 103 6.78 -14.02 -43.50
C THR A 103 7.68 -14.21 -42.28
N LYS A 104 8.96 -13.81 -42.36
CA LYS A 104 9.88 -13.86 -41.23
C LYS A 104 9.45 -12.91 -40.11
N ARG A 105 9.10 -11.67 -40.46
CA ARG A 105 8.61 -10.66 -39.51
C ARG A 105 7.31 -11.09 -38.84
N ASP A 106 6.36 -11.60 -39.60
CA ASP A 106 5.08 -12.08 -39.08
C ASP A 106 5.29 -13.25 -38.11
N ASN A 107 6.26 -14.14 -38.40
CA ASN A 107 6.61 -15.22 -37.50
C ASN A 107 7.28 -14.72 -36.21
N GLU A 108 8.20 -13.75 -36.29
CA GLU A 108 8.83 -13.12 -35.13
C GLU A 108 7.82 -12.36 -34.25
N ILE A 109 6.87 -11.65 -34.87
CA ILE A 109 5.78 -10.97 -34.15
C ILE A 109 4.91 -12.02 -33.44
N ARG A 110 4.50 -13.09 -34.12
CA ARG A 110 3.70 -14.16 -33.53
C ARG A 110 4.39 -14.80 -32.32
N GLU A 111 5.70 -15.07 -32.41
CA GLU A 111 6.46 -15.63 -31.30
C GLU A 111 6.51 -14.67 -30.10
N LYS A 112 6.68 -13.37 -30.35
CA LYS A 112 6.63 -12.35 -29.29
C LYS A 112 5.25 -12.23 -28.67
N ASP A 113 4.18 -12.20 -29.47
CA ASP A 113 2.80 -12.14 -29.00
C ASP A 113 2.46 -13.37 -28.13
N GLU A 114 2.92 -14.55 -28.53
CA GLU A 114 2.79 -15.79 -27.75
C GLU A 114 3.53 -15.68 -26.41
N ALA A 115 4.78 -15.20 -26.42
CA ALA A 115 5.57 -15.03 -25.21
C ALA A 115 4.97 -13.98 -24.24
N GLU A 116 4.47 -12.86 -24.76
CA GLU A 116 3.81 -11.82 -23.96
C GLU A 116 2.49 -12.32 -23.37
N LEU A 117 1.71 -13.08 -24.13
CA LEU A 117 0.47 -13.68 -23.65
C LEU A 117 0.75 -14.69 -22.53
N GLU A 118 1.79 -15.52 -22.67
CA GLU A 118 2.24 -16.41 -21.61
C GLU A 118 2.74 -15.66 -20.38
N ALA A 119 3.51 -14.59 -20.55
CA ALA A 119 4.00 -13.77 -19.45
C ALA A 119 2.84 -13.12 -18.69
N LYS A 120 1.84 -12.58 -19.40
CA LYS A 120 0.63 -12.02 -18.81
C LYS A 120 -0.17 -13.06 -18.03
N LYS A 121 -0.33 -14.28 -18.57
CA LYS A 121 -1.00 -15.37 -17.86
C LYS A 121 -0.24 -15.76 -16.59
N LYS A 122 1.08 -15.92 -16.66
CA LYS A 122 1.92 -16.22 -15.48
C LYS A 122 1.80 -15.14 -14.42
N LEU A 123 1.85 -13.86 -14.81
CA LEU A 123 1.68 -12.75 -13.88
C LEU A 123 0.30 -12.75 -13.23
N GLN A 124 -0.76 -13.06 -14.00
CA GLN A 124 -2.11 -13.19 -13.45
C GLN A 124 -2.20 -14.34 -12.45
N ASP A 125 -1.64 -15.51 -12.78
CA ASP A 125 -1.62 -16.67 -11.90
C ASP A 125 -0.81 -16.41 -10.62
N GLU A 126 0.31 -15.70 -10.72
CA GLU A 126 1.12 -15.26 -9.58
C GLU A 126 0.35 -14.28 -8.70
N ALA A 127 -0.36 -13.31 -9.29
CA ALA A 127 -1.19 -12.38 -8.54
C ALA A 127 -2.32 -13.09 -7.79
N ILE A 128 -2.96 -14.10 -8.41
CA ILE A 128 -3.99 -14.92 -7.75
C ILE A 128 -3.38 -15.69 -6.57
N LYS A 129 -2.23 -16.33 -6.76
CA LYS A 129 -1.53 -17.04 -5.67
C LYS A 129 -1.16 -16.09 -4.52
N TYR A 130 -0.70 -14.89 -4.83
CA TYR A 130 -0.36 -13.89 -3.82
C TYR A 130 -1.58 -13.48 -2.99
N ILE A 131 -2.74 -13.35 -3.63
CA ILE A 131 -4.01 -13.07 -2.94
C ILE A 131 -4.38 -14.23 -2.01
N ASP A 132 -4.30 -15.48 -2.49
CA ASP A 132 -4.60 -16.65 -1.67
C ASP A 132 -3.63 -16.77 -0.47
N ASP A 133 -2.32 -16.60 -0.72
CA ASP A 133 -1.29 -16.60 0.33
C ASP A 133 -1.52 -15.49 1.36
N PHE A 134 -1.95 -14.30 0.94
CA PHE A 134 -2.28 -13.20 1.84
C PHE A 134 -3.41 -13.58 2.79
N TYR A 135 -4.51 -14.14 2.27
CA TYR A 135 -5.65 -14.52 3.09
C TYR A 135 -5.33 -15.70 4.01
N ASP A 136 -4.56 -16.68 3.55
CA ASP A 136 -4.12 -17.80 4.39
C ASP A 136 -3.25 -17.32 5.56
N ASN A 137 -2.28 -16.43 5.28
CA ASN A 137 -1.44 -15.84 6.31
C ASN A 137 -2.22 -14.94 7.27
N TYR A 138 -3.15 -14.12 6.75
CA TYR A 138 -4.01 -13.27 7.57
C TYR A 138 -4.91 -14.10 8.48
N ASN A 139 -5.58 -15.12 7.95
CA ASN A 139 -6.46 -15.99 8.72
C ASN A 139 -5.68 -16.75 9.79
N LYS A 140 -4.49 -17.25 9.47
CA LYS A 140 -3.59 -17.89 10.44
C LYS A 140 -3.18 -16.93 11.56
N LYS A 141 -2.79 -15.70 11.22
CA LYS A 141 -2.40 -14.68 12.22
C LYS A 141 -3.59 -14.26 13.08
N LYS A 142 -4.78 -14.11 12.49
CA LYS A 142 -6.03 -13.81 13.18
C LYS A 142 -6.38 -14.91 14.17
N GLU A 143 -6.33 -16.18 13.73
CA GLU A 143 -6.61 -17.33 14.59
C GLU A 143 -5.60 -17.44 15.74
N GLN A 144 -4.31 -17.22 15.44
CA GLN A 144 -3.26 -17.16 16.47
C GLN A 144 -3.54 -16.06 17.50
N HIS A 145 -3.90 -14.86 17.05
CA HIS A 145 -4.23 -13.76 17.95
C HIS A 145 -5.45 -14.07 18.82
N ILE A 146 -6.53 -14.59 18.22
CA ILE A 146 -7.73 -15.00 18.96
C ILE A 146 -7.39 -16.09 19.98
N SER A 147 -6.62 -17.10 19.59
CA SER A 147 -6.16 -18.17 20.49
C SER A 147 -5.31 -17.61 21.64
N THR A 148 -4.40 -16.69 21.36
CA THR A 148 -3.55 -16.06 22.38
C THR A 148 -4.40 -15.25 23.35
N THR A 149 -5.25 -14.35 22.86
CA THR A 149 -6.16 -13.56 23.71
C THR A 149 -7.08 -14.45 24.54
N LYS A 150 -7.57 -15.57 23.97
CA LYS A 150 -8.39 -16.52 24.72
C LYS A 150 -7.60 -17.21 25.84
N LYS A 151 -6.37 -17.64 25.56
CA LYS A 151 -5.49 -18.24 26.58
C LYS A 151 -5.15 -17.25 27.69
N GLU A 152 -4.78 -16.02 27.33
CA GLU A 152 -4.52 -14.93 28.28
C GLU A 152 -5.75 -14.62 29.13
N ALA A 153 -6.95 -14.61 28.54
CA ALA A 153 -8.19 -14.43 29.29
C ALA A 153 -8.48 -15.59 30.26
N GLU A 154 -8.24 -16.83 29.84
CA GLU A 154 -8.37 -18.01 30.70
C GLU A 154 -7.33 -18.03 31.82
N GLU A 155 -6.09 -17.63 31.53
CA GLU A 155 -5.01 -17.47 32.51
C GLU A 155 -5.35 -16.37 33.52
N PHE A 156 -5.78 -15.20 33.05
CA PHE A 156 -6.22 -14.10 33.90
C PHE A 156 -7.40 -14.49 34.81
N LEU A 157 -8.38 -15.23 34.28
CA LEU A 157 -9.49 -15.73 35.10
C LEU A 157 -9.00 -16.72 36.17
N LYS A 158 -8.07 -17.62 35.83
CA LYS A 158 -7.46 -18.53 36.79
C LYS A 158 -6.65 -17.79 37.85
N GLU A 159 -5.82 -16.82 37.47
CA GLU A 159 -5.04 -15.98 38.38
C GLU A 159 -5.96 -15.20 39.32
N ARG A 160 -7.03 -14.62 38.78
CA ARG A 160 -8.05 -13.92 39.57
C ARG A 160 -8.73 -14.86 40.57
N ASP A 161 -9.18 -16.03 40.13
CA ASP A 161 -9.87 -16.98 41.01
C ASP A 161 -8.90 -17.52 42.08
N GLN A 162 -7.65 -17.85 41.71
CA GLN A 162 -6.60 -18.21 42.65
C GLN A 162 -6.30 -17.08 43.64
N PHE A 163 -6.23 -15.83 43.19
CA PHE A 163 -6.02 -14.66 44.04
C PHE A 163 -7.13 -14.50 45.10
N PHE A 164 -8.38 -14.83 44.76
CA PHE A 164 -9.47 -14.83 45.74
C PHE A 164 -9.48 -16.04 46.66
N SER A 165 -9.04 -17.21 46.18
CA SER A 165 -8.97 -18.46 46.96
C SER A 165 -7.75 -18.59 47.87
N GLN A 166 -6.73 -17.74 47.73
CA GLN A 166 -5.58 -17.74 48.63
C GLN A 166 -6.00 -17.41 50.08
N ASP A 167 -5.50 -18.19 51.04
CA ASP A 167 -5.69 -18.01 52.49
C ASP A 167 -4.87 -16.83 53.05
N ASN A 168 -4.86 -15.71 52.34
CA ASN A 168 -4.08 -14.52 52.67
C ASN A 168 -5.01 -13.45 53.27
N THR A 169 -4.48 -12.66 54.21
CA THR A 169 -5.21 -11.51 54.77
C THR A 169 -5.49 -10.47 53.68
N THR A 170 -6.56 -9.67 53.85
CA THR A 170 -6.93 -8.66 52.84
C THR A 170 -5.80 -7.68 52.55
N TRP A 171 -4.94 -7.40 53.53
CA TRP A 171 -3.79 -6.50 53.40
C TRP A 171 -2.67 -7.06 52.53
N ASP A 172 -2.44 -8.38 52.55
CA ASP A 172 -1.43 -9.02 51.69
C ASP A 172 -1.89 -9.03 50.23
N ARG A 173 -3.20 -9.24 50.00
CA ARG A 173 -3.84 -9.09 48.68
C ARG A 173 -3.71 -7.67 48.12
N VAL A 174 -3.93 -6.65 48.94
CA VAL A 174 -3.75 -5.25 48.53
C VAL A 174 -2.30 -4.94 48.19
N LEU A 175 -1.34 -5.46 48.97
CA LEU A 175 0.09 -5.25 48.71
C LEU A 175 0.52 -5.89 47.38
N GLN A 176 -0.04 -7.05 47.02
CA GLN A 176 0.26 -7.72 45.75
C GLN A 176 -0.31 -6.97 44.52
N LEU A 177 -1.42 -6.25 44.67
CA LEU A 177 -2.02 -5.44 43.60
C LEU A 177 -1.33 -4.09 43.40
N ILE A 178 -0.65 -3.57 44.42
CA ILE A 178 0.05 -2.30 44.34
C ILE A 178 1.43 -2.53 43.76
N ASN A 179 1.78 -1.80 42.70
CA ASN A 179 3.16 -1.73 42.25
C ASN A 179 3.99 -0.96 43.28
N VAL A 180 4.73 -1.70 44.12
CA VAL A 180 5.45 -1.16 45.28
C VAL A 180 6.58 -0.20 44.87
N ASP A 181 7.09 -0.34 43.65
CA ASP A 181 8.25 0.41 43.16
C ASP A 181 7.87 1.84 42.73
N ASP A 182 6.67 2.05 42.19
CA ASP A 182 6.19 3.37 41.73
C ASP A 182 5.18 4.03 42.70
N ALA A 183 4.91 3.41 43.84
CA ALA A 183 3.85 3.86 44.76
C ALA A 183 4.22 5.05 45.66
N ASP A 184 5.48 5.52 45.64
CA ASP A 184 5.97 6.51 46.61
C ASP A 184 5.41 7.93 46.33
N VAL A 185 5.30 8.33 45.06
CA VAL A 185 4.74 9.63 44.65
C VAL A 185 3.69 9.44 43.56
N ILE A 186 2.42 9.47 43.95
CA ILE A 186 1.29 9.40 43.02
C ILE A 186 0.56 10.73 43.01
N GLY A 187 0.57 11.42 41.86
CA GLY A 187 -0.13 12.69 41.68
C GLY A 187 0.36 13.81 42.59
N GLY A 188 1.67 13.88 42.86
CA GLY A 188 2.29 14.91 43.69
C GLY A 188 2.06 14.77 45.20
N ARG A 189 1.40 13.70 45.66
CA ARG A 189 1.25 13.38 47.09
C ARG A 189 2.19 12.24 47.46
N ASP A 190 3.02 12.47 48.48
CA ASP A 190 3.88 11.44 49.07
C ASP A 190 3.03 10.41 49.85
N ARG A 191 3.15 9.14 49.43
CA ARG A 191 2.46 7.99 50.05
C ARG A 191 3.45 6.99 50.67
N SER A 192 4.72 7.36 50.83
CA SER A 192 5.76 6.50 51.42
C SER A 192 5.35 5.98 52.80
N LYS A 193 4.72 6.82 53.63
CA LYS A 193 4.19 6.43 54.95
C LYS A 193 3.07 5.39 54.86
N PHE A 194 2.25 5.45 53.82
CA PHE A 194 1.16 4.49 53.60
C PHE A 194 1.72 3.12 53.18
N LYS A 195 2.73 3.09 52.31
CA LYS A 195 3.50 1.88 51.97
C LYS A 195 4.13 1.25 53.21
N GLU A 196 4.74 2.04 54.09
CA GLU A 196 5.25 1.53 55.37
C GLU A 196 4.16 0.90 56.26
N ILE A 197 2.98 1.52 56.32
CA ILE A 197 1.84 1.00 57.08
C ILE A 197 1.37 -0.34 56.49
N LEU A 198 1.25 -0.45 55.17
CA LEU A 198 0.86 -1.70 54.49
C LEU A 198 1.87 -2.83 54.73
N LEU A 199 3.17 -2.53 54.64
CA LEU A 199 4.23 -3.49 54.95
C LEU A 199 4.17 -3.96 56.41
N LYS A 200 3.80 -3.07 57.35
CA LYS A 200 3.60 -3.41 58.76
C LYS A 200 2.32 -4.23 59.02
N LEU A 201 1.33 -4.15 58.13
CA LEU A 201 0.06 -4.87 58.23
C LEU A 201 0.12 -6.28 57.61
N LYS A 202 1.08 -6.51 56.72
CA LYS A 202 1.36 -7.82 56.10
C LYS A 202 1.49 -8.91 57.17
N GLY A 203 0.73 -9.99 57.02
CA GLY A 203 0.82 -11.19 57.87
C GLY A 203 0.29 -11.07 59.30
N LYS A 204 -0.28 -9.92 59.70
CA LYS A 204 -0.90 -9.79 61.04
C LYS A 204 -2.34 -10.31 61.01
N THR A 205 -2.68 -11.18 61.95
CA THR A 205 -4.04 -11.77 62.08
C THR A 205 -4.96 -11.02 63.07
N GLY A 206 -4.42 -10.05 63.81
CA GLY A 206 -5.16 -9.25 64.80
C GLY A 206 -5.63 -7.89 64.30
N VAL A 207 -5.70 -7.71 62.98
CA VAL A 207 -6.05 -6.42 62.35
C VAL A 207 -7.38 -6.55 61.58
N PRO A 208 -8.14 -5.47 61.39
CA PRO A 208 -9.40 -5.54 60.65
C PRO A 208 -9.17 -6.10 59.25
N GLY A 209 -9.91 -7.15 58.87
CA GLY A 209 -9.76 -7.84 57.57
C GLY A 209 -8.76 -9.01 57.55
N ALA A 210 -8.25 -9.42 58.72
CA ALA A 210 -7.55 -10.68 58.91
C ALA A 210 -8.47 -11.89 58.91
#